data_AF-A0A3E0LVW4-F1
#
_entry.id   AF-A0A3E0LVW4-F1
#
_cell.length_a   1.000
_cell.length_b   1.000
_cell.length_c   1.000
_cell.angle_alpha   90.00
_cell.angle_beta   90.00
_cell.angle_gamma   90.00
#
_symmetry.space_group_name_H-M   'P 1'
#
loop_
_entity.id
_entity.type
_entity.pdbx_description
1 polymer ?
#
loop_
_entity_poly.entity_id
_entity_poly.type
_entity_poly.pdbx_seq_one_letter_code
_entity_poly.pdbx_strand_id
1 'polypeptide(L)'
;MTQLRLYLDEDMMSHSLVQALANRGVDVTTVLTEGREGLSDEEQLKWAASQNRVICTANVADFVQLHIQFIETNETHRGILIIPQQQYSISQCLRGLMTFISAYKPESVTNQIYFLSSFLISP
;
A
#
# COMPACT_ATOMS: atom_id res chain seq x y z
N MET A 1 -9.14 16.49 -7.60
CA MET A 1 -9.52 15.33 -6.78
C MET A 1 -8.23 14.67 -6.32
N THR A 2 -8.02 14.51 -5.02
CA THR A 2 -6.83 13.89 -4.44
C THR A 2 -6.93 12.38 -4.61
N GLN A 3 -6.09 11.82 -5.48
CA GLN A 3 -5.98 10.37 -5.72
C GLN A 3 -5.23 9.72 -4.55
N LEU A 4 -5.46 8.41 -4.32
CA LEU A 4 -4.67 7.65 -3.34
C LEU A 4 -3.18 7.73 -3.69
N ARG A 5 -2.36 7.93 -2.65
CA ARG A 5 -0.90 7.88 -2.73
C ARG A 5 -0.43 6.56 -2.16
N LEU A 6 0.55 5.95 -2.82
CA LEU A 6 1.07 4.65 -2.43
C LEU A 6 2.47 4.77 -1.84
N TYR A 7 2.75 3.91 -0.87
CA TYR A 7 4.06 3.65 -0.32
C TYR A 7 4.35 2.16 -0.39
N LEU A 8 5.32 1.76 -1.22
CA LEU A 8 5.65 0.36 -1.47
C LEU A 8 6.77 -0.08 -0.52
N ASP A 9 6.47 -1.12 0.24
CA ASP A 9 7.39 -1.81 1.12
C ASP A 9 8.58 -2.43 0.34
N GLU A 10 9.65 -2.82 1.03
CA GLU A 10 10.90 -3.31 0.43
C GLU A 10 10.66 -4.48 -0.53
N ASP A 11 9.80 -5.41 -0.13
CA ASP A 11 9.40 -6.55 -0.94
C ASP A 11 8.58 -6.15 -2.18
N MET A 12 7.96 -4.97 -2.20
CA MET A 12 7.09 -4.53 -3.30
C MET A 12 7.82 -3.70 -4.36
N MET A 13 9.13 -3.49 -4.23
CA MET A 13 9.91 -2.53 -5.04
C MET A 13 10.28 -3.01 -6.46
N SER A 14 9.44 -3.79 -7.12
CA SER A 14 9.67 -4.13 -8.54
C SER A 14 9.76 -2.85 -9.38
N HIS A 15 10.94 -2.55 -9.91
CA HIS A 15 11.19 -1.32 -10.69
C HIS A 15 10.15 -1.13 -11.81
N SER A 16 9.81 -2.21 -12.51
CA SER A 16 8.80 -2.19 -13.57
C SER A 16 7.39 -1.87 -13.06
N LEU A 17 7.01 -2.29 -11.86
CA LEU A 17 5.72 -1.96 -11.25
C LEU A 17 5.66 -0.48 -10.85
N VAL A 18 6.68 0.01 -10.15
CA VAL A 18 6.80 1.41 -9.73
C VAL A 18 6.73 2.33 -10.95
N GLN A 19 7.51 2.02 -11.99
CA GLN A 19 7.51 2.78 -13.23
C GLN A 19 6.16 2.73 -13.95
N ALA A 20 5.49 1.56 -13.99
CA ALA A 20 4.18 1.42 -14.63
C ALA A 20 3.06 2.20 -13.90
N LEU A 21 3.14 2.33 -12.58
CA LEU A 21 2.26 3.16 -11.76
C LEU A 21 2.53 4.64 -11.98
N ALA A 22 3.80 5.06 -11.92
CA ALA A 22 4.20 6.44 -12.17
C ALA A 22 3.80 6.93 -13.57
N ASN A 23 3.98 6.09 -14.60
CA ASN A 23 3.54 6.38 -15.97
C ASN A 23 2.01 6.56 -16.10
N ARG A 24 1.22 6.08 -15.13
CA ARG A 24 -0.24 6.28 -15.04
C ARG A 24 -0.64 7.47 -14.16
N GLY A 25 0.32 8.27 -13.71
CA GLY A 25 0.10 9.43 -12.86
C GLY A 25 -0.18 9.12 -11.40
N VAL A 26 0.08 7.87 -10.95
CA VAL A 26 -0.06 7.51 -9.54
C VAL A 26 1.11 8.11 -8.75
N ASP A 27 0.79 8.79 -7.64
CA ASP A 27 1.78 9.23 -6.67
C ASP A 27 2.26 8.00 -5.86
N VAL A 28 3.38 7.44 -6.28
CA VAL A 28 3.98 6.24 -5.72
C VAL A 28 5.40 6.57 -5.23
N THR A 29 5.72 6.14 -4.02
CA THR A 29 7.08 6.14 -3.48
C THR A 29 7.38 4.78 -2.85
N THR A 30 8.65 4.48 -2.57
CA THR A 30 9.10 3.22 -2.01
C THR A 30 9.98 3.42 -0.79
N VAL A 31 10.15 2.36 0.02
CA VAL A 31 11.06 2.37 1.17
C VAL A 31 12.48 2.81 0.77
N LEU A 32 12.97 2.30 -0.37
CA LEU A 32 14.27 2.68 -0.94
C LEU A 32 14.33 4.16 -1.35
N THR A 33 13.33 4.69 -2.07
CA THR A 33 13.40 6.08 -2.55
C THR A 33 13.32 7.10 -1.42
N GLU A 34 12.71 6.72 -0.30
CA GLU A 34 12.62 7.56 0.91
C GLU A 34 13.78 7.32 1.89
N GLY A 35 14.72 6.42 1.56
CA GLY A 35 15.89 6.11 2.39
C GLY A 35 15.52 5.48 3.74
N ARG A 36 14.45 4.68 3.76
CA ARG A 36 13.87 4.08 4.98
C ARG A 36 14.14 2.59 5.10
N GLU A 37 15.07 2.05 4.32
CA GLU A 37 15.41 0.62 4.33
C GLU A 37 15.91 0.19 5.71
N GLY A 38 15.51 -1.00 6.15
CA GLY A 38 15.88 -1.59 7.43
C GLY A 38 15.18 -1.00 8.66
N LEU A 39 14.25 -0.03 8.48
CA LEU A 39 13.35 0.40 9.55
C LEU A 39 12.23 -0.61 9.75
N SER A 40 11.72 -0.68 10.97
CA SER A 40 10.67 -1.64 11.35
C SER A 40 9.33 -1.38 10.64
N ASP A 41 8.51 -2.43 10.48
CA ASP A 41 7.15 -2.33 9.89
C ASP A 41 6.29 -1.25 10.58
N GLU A 42 6.41 -1.10 11.90
CA GLU A 42 5.75 -0.04 12.67
C GLU A 42 6.20 1.35 12.21
N GLU A 43 7.50 1.57 12.07
CA GLU A 43 8.07 2.82 11.58
C GLU A 43 7.69 3.11 10.11
N GLN A 44 7.57 2.07 9.29
CA GLN A 44 7.07 2.22 7.92
C GLN A 44 5.61 2.65 7.92
N LEU A 45 4.77 2.02 8.74
CA LEU A 45 3.34 2.33 8.84
C LEU A 45 3.09 3.74 9.40
N LYS A 46 3.82 4.13 10.46
CA LYS A 46 3.77 5.48 11.05
C LYS A 46 4.19 6.54 10.04
N TRP A 47 5.26 6.29 9.29
CA TRP A 47 5.70 7.21 8.26
C TRP A 47 4.67 7.33 7.13
N ALA A 48 4.16 6.21 6.62
CA ALA A 48 3.13 6.21 5.58
C ALA A 48 1.88 6.99 6.02
N ALA A 49 1.45 6.81 7.27
CA ALA A 49 0.36 7.56 7.88
C ALA A 49 0.65 9.08 7.89
N SER A 50 1.84 9.49 8.33
CA SER A 50 2.25 10.90 8.36
C SER A 50 2.27 11.57 6.98
N GLN A 51 2.55 10.79 5.93
CA GLN A 51 2.61 11.27 4.55
C GLN A 51 1.29 11.14 3.78
N ASN A 52 0.23 10.66 4.44
CA ASN A 52 -1.07 10.36 3.83
C ASN A 52 -0.97 9.35 2.67
N ARG A 53 -0.20 8.27 2.88
CA ARG A 53 0.02 7.20 1.91
C ARG A 53 -0.53 5.86 2.40
N VAL A 54 -1.15 5.11 1.51
CA VAL A 54 -1.49 3.70 1.72
C VAL A 54 -0.20 2.89 1.64
N ILE A 55 0.11 2.11 2.66
CA ILE A 55 1.25 1.19 2.60
C ILE A 55 0.86 -0.08 1.84
N CYS A 56 1.72 -0.53 0.93
CA CYS A 56 1.57 -1.75 0.15
C CYS A 56 2.66 -2.73 0.55
N THR A 57 2.27 -3.91 1.05
CA THR A 57 3.21 -4.90 1.62
C THR A 57 2.77 -6.33 1.28
N ALA A 58 3.73 -7.26 1.30
CA ALA A 58 3.46 -8.69 1.23
C ALA A 58 3.37 -9.34 2.63
N ASN A 59 3.78 -8.64 3.68
CA ASN A 59 3.79 -9.16 5.05
C ASN A 59 2.40 -9.04 5.69
N VAL A 60 1.60 -10.10 5.60
CA VAL A 60 0.23 -10.09 6.12
C VAL A 60 0.20 -10.11 7.65
N ALA A 61 1.04 -10.95 8.27
CA ALA A 61 0.94 -11.23 9.70
C ALA A 61 1.24 -9.97 10.52
N ASP A 62 2.38 -9.33 10.26
CA ASP A 62 2.84 -8.20 11.07
C ASP A 62 1.96 -6.97 10.84
N PHE A 63 1.53 -6.71 9.60
CA PHE A 63 0.67 -5.55 9.32
C PHE A 63 -0.77 -5.70 9.84
N VAL A 64 -1.30 -6.92 9.95
CA VAL A 64 -2.59 -7.15 10.62
C VAL A 64 -2.45 -6.88 12.13
N GLN A 65 -1.34 -7.30 12.74
CA GLN A 65 -1.08 -7.02 14.15
C GLN A 65 -0.89 -5.52 14.40
N LEU A 66 -0.11 -4.84 13.55
CA LEU A 66 0.10 -3.39 13.63
C LEU A 66 -1.21 -2.61 13.42
N HIS A 67 -2.07 -3.05 12.51
CA HIS A 67 -3.40 -2.47 12.35
C HIS A 67 -4.18 -2.52 13.67
N ILE A 68 -4.27 -3.69 14.31
CA ILE A 68 -4.97 -3.85 15.59
C ILE A 68 -4.36 -2.90 16.63
N GLN A 69 -3.03 -2.86 16.75
CA GLN A 69 -2.34 -1.97 17.67
C GLN A 69 -2.68 -0.50 17.43
N PHE A 70 -2.73 -0.05 16.18
CA PHE A 70 -3.12 1.32 15.84
C PHE A 70 -4.55 1.63 16.30
N ILE A 71 -5.49 0.71 16.09
CA ILE A 71 -6.88 0.89 16.55
C ILE A 71 -6.95 0.95 18.08
N GLU A 72 -6.29 0.03 18.78
CA GLU A 72 -6.29 -0.04 20.25
C GLU A 72 -5.66 1.19 20.91
N THR A 73 -4.67 1.79 20.26
CA THR A 73 -3.96 2.99 20.74
C THR A 73 -4.61 4.31 20.29
N ASN A 74 -5.75 4.26 19.58
CA ASN A 74 -6.37 5.42 18.93
C ASN A 74 -5.44 6.16 17.95
N GLU A 75 -4.42 5.47 17.43
CA GLU A 75 -3.61 5.96 16.32
C GLU A 75 -4.35 5.73 14.98
N THR A 76 -3.91 6.42 13.93
CA THR A 76 -4.52 6.28 12.60
C THR A 76 -3.48 6.01 11.55
N HIS A 77 -3.78 5.08 10.65
CA HIS A 77 -3.01 4.83 9.45
C HIS A 77 -3.87 5.05 8.19
N ARG A 78 -3.20 5.25 7.06
CA ARG A 78 -3.83 5.71 5.82
C ARG A 78 -4.15 4.56 4.87
N GLY A 79 -4.56 3.44 5.46
CA GLY A 79 -4.85 2.19 4.77
C GLY A 79 -3.64 1.29 4.62
N ILE A 80 -3.88 -0.01 4.65
CA ILE A 80 -2.90 -1.07 4.37
C ILE A 80 -3.45 -1.88 3.20
N LEU A 81 -2.64 -2.07 2.16
CA LEU A 81 -2.97 -2.93 1.03
C LEU A 81 -2.02 -4.12 0.98
N ILE A 82 -2.56 -5.30 1.22
CA ILE A 82 -1.84 -6.56 1.19
C ILE A 82 -1.77 -7.09 -0.24
N ILE A 83 -0.55 -7.30 -0.71
CA ILE A 83 -0.21 -7.83 -2.02
C ILE A 83 0.71 -9.04 -1.80
N PRO A 84 0.16 -10.27 -1.69
CA PRO A 84 0.96 -11.48 -1.56
C PRO A 84 1.98 -11.58 -2.69
N GLN A 85 3.26 -11.49 -2.35
CA GLN A 85 4.34 -11.68 -3.31
C GLN A 85 4.23 -13.04 -4.00
N GLN A 86 4.77 -13.14 -5.21
CA GLN A 86 4.84 -14.37 -6.04
C GLN A 86 3.50 -14.92 -6.55
N GLN A 87 2.35 -14.46 -6.05
CA GLN A 87 1.03 -14.90 -6.54
C GLN A 87 0.57 -14.15 -7.79
N TYR A 88 1.10 -12.95 -8.03
CA TYR A 88 0.62 -12.06 -9.09
C TYR A 88 1.75 -11.57 -10.00
N SER A 89 1.49 -11.58 -11.29
CA SER A 89 2.33 -10.89 -12.27
C SER A 89 2.25 -9.37 -12.09
N ILE A 90 3.23 -8.65 -12.66
CA ILE A 90 3.27 -7.18 -12.65
C ILE A 90 1.99 -6.59 -13.26
N SER A 91 1.50 -7.18 -14.35
CA SER A 91 0.25 -6.75 -15.01
C SER A 91 -0.97 -6.94 -14.11
N GLN A 92 -1.04 -8.01 -13.33
CA GLN A 92 -2.10 -8.22 -12.35
C GLN A 92 -2.00 -7.21 -11.21
N CYS A 93 -0.81 -7.02 -10.63
CA CYS A 93 -0.57 -6.03 -9.57
C CYS A 93 -1.00 -4.63 -10.02
N LEU A 94 -0.54 -4.21 -11.19
CA LEU A 94 -0.88 -2.93 -11.78
C LEU A 94 -2.38 -2.78 -11.99
N ARG A 95 -3.06 -3.80 -12.53
CA ARG A 95 -4.51 -3.76 -12.74
C ARG A 95 -5.25 -3.62 -11.41
N GLY A 96 -4.95 -4.47 -10.43
CA GLY A 96 -5.62 -4.45 -9.13
C GLY A 96 -5.39 -3.13 -8.38
N LEU A 97 -4.16 -2.60 -8.42
CA LEU A 97 -3.82 -1.30 -7.84
C LEU A 97 -4.59 -0.17 -8.51
N MET A 98 -4.67 -0.16 -9.84
CA MET A 98 -5.46 0.86 -10.55
C MET A 98 -6.95 0.77 -10.22
N THR A 99 -7.51 -0.45 -10.13
CA THR A 99 -8.90 -0.67 -9.69
C THR A 99 -9.11 -0.11 -8.28
N PHE A 100 -8.24 -0.47 -7.33
CA PHE A 100 -8.30 0.02 -5.95
C PHE A 100 -8.25 1.56 -5.87
N ILE A 101 -7.28 2.18 -6.55
CA ILE A 101 -7.12 3.63 -6.57
C ILE A 101 -8.35 4.33 -7.18
N SER A 102 -8.99 3.73 -8.18
CA SER A 102 -10.20 4.28 -8.80
C SER A 102 -11.46 4.10 -7.95
N ALA A 103 -11.49 3.08 -7.08
CA ALA A 103 -12.67 2.70 -6.31
C ALA A 103 -12.83 3.51 -5.01
N TYR A 104 -11.72 3.99 -4.44
CA TYR A 104 -11.73 4.62 -3.11
C TYR A 104 -11.16 6.03 -3.09
N LYS A 105 -11.66 6.82 -2.13
CA LYS A 105 -11.12 8.12 -1.77
C LYS A 105 -10.14 7.99 -0.59
N PRO A 106 -9.16 8.91 -0.45
CA PRO A 106 -8.19 8.89 0.66
C PRO A 106 -8.80 8.78 2.06
N GLU A 107 -9.94 9.43 2.28
CA GLU A 107 -10.59 9.43 3.59
C GLU A 107 -11.23 8.07 3.89
N SER A 108 -11.74 7.39 2.86
CA SER A 108 -12.45 6.11 2.99
C SER A 108 -11.54 4.92 3.29
N VAL A 109 -10.24 5.04 3.03
CA VAL A 109 -9.27 3.96 3.28
C VAL A 109 -8.59 4.06 4.64
N THR A 110 -8.87 5.12 5.41
CA THR A 110 -8.26 5.32 6.74
C THR A 110 -8.66 4.18 7.68
N ASN A 111 -7.68 3.62 8.38
CA ASN A 111 -7.87 2.50 9.31
C ASN A 111 -8.55 1.27 8.67
N GLN A 112 -8.30 1.01 7.39
CA GLN A 112 -8.78 -0.17 6.68
C GLN A 112 -7.62 -1.04 6.18
N ILE A 113 -7.86 -2.35 6.12
CA ILE A 113 -7.00 -3.32 5.45
C ILE A 113 -7.72 -3.80 4.18
N TYR A 114 -6.99 -3.86 3.09
CA TYR A 114 -7.46 -4.39 1.82
C TYR A 114 -6.53 -5.50 1.32
N PHE A 115 -7.07 -6.41 0.53
CA PHE A 115 -6.30 -7.43 -0.19
C PHE A 115 -6.40 -7.16 -1.68
N LEU A 116 -5.28 -7.23 -2.39
CA LEU A 116 -5.24 -7.00 -3.84
C LEU A 116 -6.18 -7.94 -4.60
N SER A 117 -6.34 -9.18 -4.13
CA SER A 117 -7.20 -10.21 -4.71
C SER A 117 -8.64 -9.73 -4.94
N SER A 118 -9.17 -8.90 -4.04
CA SER A 118 -10.52 -8.32 -4.14
C SER A 118 -10.70 -7.41 -5.35
N PHE A 119 -9.62 -6.95 -5.97
CA PHE A 119 -9.62 -6.01 -7.10
C PHE A 119 -9.17 -6.65 -8.41
N LEU A 120 -8.85 -7.94 -8.40
CA LEU A 120 -8.46 -8.70 -9.59
C LEU A 120 -9.65 -9.42 -10.24
N ILE A 121 -10.75 -9.58 -9.51
CA ILE A 121 -11.97 -10.18 -10.01
C ILE A 121 -12.74 -9.07 -10.75
N SER A 122 -12.65 -9.08 -12.08
CA SER A 122 -13.66 -8.38 -12.88
C SER A 122 -14.96 -9.20 -12.82
N PRO A 123 -16.14 -8.57 -12.69
CA PRO A 123 -17.40 -9.26 -12.96
C PRO A 123 -17.45 -9.77 -14.41
#